data_AF-A0AAV4Q712-F1
#
_entry.id   AF-A0AAV4Q712-F1
#
_cell.length_a   1.000
_cell.length_b   1.000
_cell.length_c   1.000
_cell.angle_alpha   90.00
_cell.angle_beta   90.00
_cell.angle_gamma   90.00
#
_symmetry.space_group_name_H-M   'P 1'
#
loop_
_entity.id
_entity.type
_entity.pdbx_description
1 polymer ?
#
loop_
_entity_poly.entity_id
_entity_poly.type
_entity_poly.pdbx_seq_one_letter_code
_entity_poly.pdbx_strand_id
1 'polypeptide(L)'
;MNLLRGSIVIPMYLSFQRFPSIVQTRGTFAATLANAFLRLRRCNGVQDCSDNSDEEGCSTIHCDPGSQLQCDGTKCVPLYWACDGSLDCDDGTDEKDCCE
;
A
#
# COMPACT_ATOMS: atom_id res chain seq x y z
N MET A 1 -0.73 36.63 44.15
CA MET A 1 -0.06 36.23 42.90
C MET A 1 1.12 35.34 43.27
N ASN A 2 1.08 34.04 42.95
CA ASN A 2 2.18 33.13 43.26
C ASN A 2 2.90 32.75 41.96
N LEU A 3 4.06 33.36 41.78
CA LEU A 3 5.11 32.93 40.87
C LEU A 3 5.91 31.83 41.57
N LEU A 4 5.86 30.60 41.06
CA LEU A 4 6.89 29.59 41.36
C LEU A 4 7.36 28.99 40.04
N ARG A 5 8.51 29.53 39.59
CA ARG A 5 9.34 28.97 38.52
C ARG A 5 10.21 27.86 39.11
N GLY A 6 10.24 26.72 38.42
CA GLY A 6 11.34 25.77 38.44
C GLY A 6 11.15 24.56 39.36
N SER A 7 10.95 23.37 38.77
CA SER A 7 12.05 22.42 38.58
C SER A 7 11.55 21.11 37.98
N ILE A 8 12.30 20.67 36.98
CA ILE A 8 12.18 19.45 36.21
C ILE A 8 12.32 18.23 37.13
N VAL A 9 11.34 17.33 37.09
CA VAL A 9 11.53 15.91 37.40
C VAL A 9 10.92 15.10 36.25
N ILE A 10 11.67 14.97 35.15
CA ILE A 10 11.34 14.04 34.08
C ILE A 10 11.97 12.69 34.48
N PRO A 11 11.20 11.65 34.84
CA PRO A 11 11.78 10.34 35.08
C PRO A 11 12.30 9.76 33.76
N MET A 12 13.55 9.32 33.84
CA MET A 12 14.45 8.85 32.80
C MET A 12 14.05 7.49 32.20
N TYR A 13 12.79 7.23 31.85
CA TYR A 13 12.41 6.00 31.13
C TYR A 13 11.06 6.23 30.44
N LEU A 14 11.07 6.42 29.12
CA LEU A 14 10.08 5.93 28.14
C LEU A 14 10.33 6.65 26.81
N SER A 15 11.09 5.96 25.96
CA SER A 15 11.45 6.33 24.61
C SER A 15 10.23 6.61 23.73
N PHE A 16 10.37 7.63 22.88
CA PHE A 16 9.78 7.77 21.53
C PHE A 16 8.59 6.88 21.17
N GLN A 17 7.45 7.53 20.86
CA GLN A 17 6.39 7.20 19.86
C GLN A 17 5.05 7.76 20.39
N ARG A 18 4.12 8.36 19.64
CA ARG A 18 3.97 8.73 18.23
C ARG A 18 2.75 9.68 18.19
N PHE A 19 2.73 10.56 17.19
CA PHE A 19 1.69 11.54 16.85
C PHE A 19 0.26 10.93 16.73
N PRO A 20 -0.80 11.77 16.76
CA PRO A 20 -2.07 11.47 17.42
C PRO A 20 -2.86 10.36 16.73
N SER A 21 -3.59 9.61 17.56
CA SER A 21 -4.62 8.66 17.19
C SER A 21 -5.54 9.24 16.10
N ILE A 22 -5.37 8.76 14.87
CA ILE A 22 -6.33 8.96 13.79
C ILE A 22 -7.62 8.32 14.28
N VAL A 23 -8.60 9.16 14.60
CA VAL A 23 -9.89 8.75 15.13
C VAL A 23 -10.56 7.82 14.11
N GLN A 24 -10.58 6.53 14.40
CA GLN A 24 -11.42 5.54 13.72
C GLN A 24 -12.87 5.78 14.18
N THR A 25 -13.52 6.85 13.70
CA THR A 25 -14.97 7.00 13.87
C THR A 25 -15.68 6.05 12.92
N ARG A 26 -16.35 5.06 13.49
CA ARG A 26 -17.33 4.22 12.81
C ARG A 26 -18.41 5.12 12.18
N GLY A 27 -18.51 5.10 10.85
CA GLY A 27 -19.77 5.42 10.14
C GLY A 27 -19.94 6.84 9.59
N THR A 28 -19.11 7.26 8.64
CA THR A 28 -19.49 8.31 7.66
C THR A 28 -19.37 7.74 6.25
N PHE A 29 -20.32 8.07 5.35
CA PHE A 29 -20.36 7.55 3.97
C PHE A 29 -19.04 7.76 3.21
N ALA A 30 -18.34 8.87 3.46
CA ALA A 30 -17.02 9.17 2.90
C ALA A 30 -15.92 8.23 3.44
N ALA A 31 -15.97 7.84 4.72
CA ALA A 31 -15.03 6.88 5.30
C ALA A 31 -15.24 5.46 4.76
N THR A 32 -16.45 5.09 4.37
CA THR A 32 -16.72 3.78 3.74
C THR A 32 -16.08 3.68 2.36
N LEU A 33 -16.19 4.73 1.54
CA LEU A 33 -15.57 4.80 0.21
C LEU A 33 -14.03 4.87 0.29
N ALA A 34 -13.48 5.66 1.23
CA ALA A 34 -12.05 5.72 1.47
C ALA A 34 -11.47 4.36 1.96
N ASN A 35 -12.19 3.64 2.82
CA ASN A 35 -11.79 2.29 3.24
C ASN A 35 -11.88 1.27 2.11
N ALA A 36 -12.87 1.38 1.23
CA ALA A 36 -12.95 0.52 0.04
C ALA A 36 -11.76 0.77 -0.89
N PHE A 37 -11.39 2.03 -1.09
CA PHE A 37 -10.25 2.41 -1.92
C PHE A 37 -8.92 1.94 -1.34
N LEU A 38 -8.74 2.05 -0.01
CA LEU A 38 -7.56 1.52 0.69
C LEU A 38 -7.47 -0.02 0.63
N ARG A 39 -8.60 -0.72 0.52
CA ARG A 39 -8.59 -2.18 0.31
C ARG A 39 -8.22 -2.58 -1.12
N LEU A 40 -8.50 -1.73 -2.10
CA LEU A 40 -8.08 -1.97 -3.50
C LEU A 40 -6.60 -1.68 -3.73
N ARG A 41 -5.96 -0.96 -2.80
CA ARG A 41 -4.52 -0.68 -2.79
C ARG A 41 -3.73 -1.64 -1.91
N ARG A 42 -4.27 -2.83 -1.66
CA ARG A 42 -3.63 -3.88 -0.86
C ARG A 42 -3.57 -5.11 -1.74
N CYS A 43 -2.39 -5.69 -1.89
CA CYS A 43 -2.17 -6.86 -2.73
C CYS A 43 -2.63 -6.64 -4.19
N ASN A 44 -2.40 -5.45 -4.75
CA ASN A 44 -2.79 -5.12 -6.13
C ASN A 44 -1.59 -5.16 -7.11
N GLY A 45 -0.42 -5.59 -6.65
CA GLY A 45 0.80 -5.69 -7.45
C GLY A 45 1.46 -4.35 -7.75
N VAL A 46 1.02 -3.26 -7.12
CA VAL A 46 1.55 -1.90 -7.27
C VAL A 46 2.03 -1.40 -5.92
N GLN A 47 3.23 -0.83 -5.87
CA GLN A 47 3.74 -0.16 -4.67
C GLN A 47 3.01 1.18 -4.48
N ASP A 48 1.92 1.17 -3.71
CA ASP A 48 1.21 2.38 -3.28
C ASP A 48 1.84 2.99 -2.01
N CYS A 49 2.41 2.16 -1.12
CA CYS A 49 3.12 2.62 0.06
C CYS A 49 4.64 2.71 -0.17
N SER A 50 5.29 3.73 0.40
CA SER A 50 6.74 3.95 0.22
C SER A 50 7.63 2.82 0.79
N ASP A 51 7.08 1.98 1.64
CA ASP A 51 7.72 0.83 2.26
C ASP A 51 7.23 -0.52 1.72
N ASN A 52 6.42 -0.51 0.65
CA ASN A 52 5.82 -1.72 0.03
C ASN A 52 4.92 -2.53 0.96
N SER A 53 4.53 -2.00 2.12
CA SER A 53 3.80 -2.73 3.17
C SER A 53 2.38 -3.14 2.77
N ASP A 54 1.86 -2.54 1.71
CA ASP A 54 0.61 -2.85 1.02
C ASP A 54 0.66 -4.15 0.23
N GLU A 55 1.84 -4.52 -0.27
CA GLU A 55 2.10 -5.72 -1.08
C GLU A 55 2.83 -6.81 -0.28
N GLU A 56 3.24 -6.54 0.96
CA GLU A 56 3.84 -7.53 1.83
C GLU A 56 2.80 -8.46 2.49
N GLY A 57 3.12 -9.76 2.51
CA GLY A 57 2.31 -10.80 3.15
C GLY A 57 1.07 -11.21 2.37
N CYS A 58 1.00 -10.92 1.07
CA CYS A 58 -0.09 -11.28 0.20
C CYS A 58 0.04 -12.74 -0.28
N SER A 59 -0.94 -13.59 0.05
CA SER A 59 -1.01 -14.96 -0.49
C SER A 59 -1.40 -15.00 -1.97
N THR A 60 -2.05 -13.95 -2.47
CA THR A 60 -2.54 -13.82 -3.84
C THR A 60 -2.64 -12.34 -4.17
N ILE A 61 -2.07 -11.93 -5.30
CA ILE A 61 -2.26 -10.59 -5.85
C ILE A 61 -3.59 -10.56 -6.62
N HIS A 62 -4.38 -9.51 -6.39
CA HIS A 62 -5.64 -9.25 -7.09
C HIS A 62 -5.40 -8.22 -8.20
N CYS A 63 -5.03 -8.69 -9.38
CA CYS A 63 -5.04 -7.87 -10.59
C CYS A 63 -6.46 -7.72 -11.12
N ASP A 64 -6.77 -6.60 -11.76
CA ASP A 64 -8.02 -6.42 -12.49
C ASP A 64 -7.96 -7.22 -13.81
N PRO A 65 -8.76 -8.30 -13.97
CA PRO A 65 -8.65 -9.18 -15.13
C PRO A 65 -9.12 -8.52 -16.44
N GLY A 66 -9.77 -7.35 -16.38
CA GLY A 66 -10.24 -6.61 -17.56
C GLY A 66 -9.23 -5.59 -18.09
N SER A 67 -8.23 -5.21 -17.30
CA SER A 67 -7.29 -4.13 -17.64
C SER A 67 -5.84 -4.42 -17.28
N GLN A 68 -5.57 -5.50 -16.54
CA GLN A 68 -4.24 -5.88 -16.07
C GLN A 68 -3.94 -7.36 -16.33
N LEU A 69 -2.68 -7.65 -16.60
CA LEU A 69 -2.07 -8.96 -16.69
C LEU A 69 -1.27 -9.25 -15.41
N GLN A 70 -1.35 -10.49 -14.94
CA GLN A 70 -0.64 -10.94 -13.75
C GLN A 70 0.72 -11.56 -14.13
N CYS A 71 1.81 -10.95 -13.66
CA CYS A 71 3.17 -11.47 -13.75
C CYS A 71 3.46 -12.35 -12.53
N ASP A 72 3.91 -13.60 -12.72
CA ASP A 72 4.33 -14.57 -11.70
C ASP A 72 3.47 -14.65 -10.40
N GLY A 73 2.22 -14.17 -10.45
CA GLY A 73 1.39 -13.98 -9.26
C GLY A 73 1.87 -12.89 -8.28
N THR A 74 2.92 -12.13 -8.60
CA THR A 74 3.58 -11.17 -7.70
C THR A 74 3.44 -9.71 -8.13
N LYS A 75 3.13 -9.45 -9.41
CA LYS A 75 3.00 -8.11 -9.97
C LYS A 75 1.85 -8.05 -10.98
N CYS A 76 1.24 -6.87 -11.12
CA CYS A 76 0.25 -6.61 -12.15
C CYS A 76 0.80 -5.56 -13.12
N VAL A 77 0.77 -5.86 -14.42
CA VAL A 77 1.07 -4.90 -15.48
C VAL A 77 -0.20 -4.61 -16.27
N PRO A 78 -0.38 -3.43 -16.85
CA PRO A 78 -1.52 -3.15 -17.70
C PRO A 78 -1.55 -4.04 -18.94
N LEU A 79 -2.73 -4.41 -19.43
CA LEU A 79 -2.88 -5.24 -20.64
C LEU A 79 -2.28 -4.60 -21.90
N TYR A 80 -2.10 -3.28 -21.93
CA TYR A 80 -1.48 -2.61 -23.08
C TYR A 80 0.05 -2.67 -23.08
N TRP A 81 0.67 -3.11 -21.98
CA TRP A 81 2.09 -3.48 -21.90
C TRP A 81 2.32 -4.94 -22.24
N ALA A 82 1.28 -5.76 -22.32
CA ALA A 82 1.43 -7.12 -22.84
C ALA A 82 1.71 -7.06 -24.34
N CYS A 83 2.81 -7.69 -24.78
CA CYS A 83 3.25 -7.73 -26.17
C CYS A 83 3.55 -6.35 -26.76
N ASP A 84 4.12 -5.45 -25.96
CA ASP A 84 4.55 -4.13 -26.42
C ASP A 84 6.03 -4.09 -26.84
N GLY A 85 6.74 -5.20 -26.66
CA GLY A 85 8.16 -5.34 -26.97
C GLY A 85 9.10 -4.94 -25.83
N SER A 86 8.56 -4.59 -24.66
CA SER A 86 9.28 -4.28 -23.43
C SER A 86 9.05 -5.40 -22.41
N LEU A 87 10.09 -5.74 -21.64
CA LEU A 87 9.93 -6.66 -20.51
C LEU A 87 9.53 -5.85 -19.27
N ASP A 88 8.23 -5.73 -19.03
CA ASP A 88 7.66 -5.08 -17.85
C ASP A 88 7.47 -6.05 -16.69
N CYS A 89 7.24 -7.34 -16.96
CA CYS A 89 7.29 -8.37 -15.93
C CYS A 89 8.73 -8.82 -15.64
N ASP A 90 9.06 -9.07 -14.37
CA ASP A 90 10.39 -9.58 -13.96
C ASP A 90 10.70 -10.97 -14.54
N ASP A 91 9.66 -11.76 -14.82
CA ASP A 91 9.75 -13.05 -15.47
C ASP A 91 9.58 -12.97 -17.00
N GLY A 92 9.23 -11.80 -17.55
CA GLY A 92 8.93 -11.58 -18.96
C GLY A 92 7.65 -12.26 -19.46
N THR A 93 6.73 -12.63 -18.58
CA THR A 93 5.51 -13.36 -18.97
C THR A 93 4.55 -12.52 -19.80
N ASP A 94 4.61 -11.20 -19.68
CA ASP A 94 3.98 -10.22 -20.58
C ASP A 94 4.39 -10.35 -22.04
N GLU A 95 5.59 -10.85 -22.33
CA GLU A 95 6.14 -10.97 -23.69
C GLU A 95 6.26 -12.43 -24.19
N LYS A 96 5.88 -13.43 -23.38
CA LYS A 96 6.06 -14.87 -23.70
C LYS A 96 4.95 -15.49 -24.54
N ASP A 97 3.71 -15.02 -24.39
CA ASP A 97 2.52 -15.57 -25.08
C ASP A 97 2.03 -14.62 -26.18
N CYS A 98 2.97 -13.91 -26.79
CA CYS A 98 2.71 -13.04 -27.92
C CYS A 98 2.72 -13.89 -29.19
N CYS A 99 1.52 -14.18 -29.70
CA CYS A 99 1.34 -14.77 -31.02
C CYS A 99 1.82 -13.75 -32.08
N GLU A 100 3.09 -13.82 -32.49
CA GLU A 100 3.53 -13.19 -33.75
C GLU A 100 2.79 -13.76 -34.97
#